data_AF-A0A550GUI5-F1
#
_entry.id   AF-A0A550GUI5-F1
#
_cell.length_a   1.000
_cell.length_b   1.000
_cell.length_c   1.000
_cell.angle_alpha   90.00
_cell.angle_beta   90.00
_cell.angle_gamma   90.00
#
_symmetry.space_group_name_H-M   'P 1'
#
loop_
_entity.id
_entity.type
_entity.pdbx_description
1 polymer ?
#
loop_
_entity_poly.entity_id
_entity_poly.type
_entity_poly.pdbx_seq_one_letter_code
_entity_poly.pdbx_strand_id
1 'polypeptide(L)'
;MVNPRPVPCLSIITVGSLDWLTTVIGITYFGAVEGNPLMAELTSNSLFLYSIIKLLTTLIIGFIFYKAEKLLSTIQDKNNRFFKLTRAVVRITYTFATIMLVVAILNNIFIVTQKI
;
A
#
# COMPACT_ATOMS: atom_id res chain seq x y z
N MET A 1 -24.65 16.18 -5.37
CA MET A 1 -23.31 16.02 -5.98
C MET A 1 -22.36 15.47 -4.94
N VAL A 2 -22.19 14.15 -4.89
CA VAL A 2 -21.15 13.51 -4.07
C VAL A 2 -19.84 13.74 -4.81
N ASN A 3 -19.05 14.72 -4.37
CA ASN A 3 -17.72 14.96 -4.91
C ASN A 3 -16.86 13.76 -4.44
N PRO A 4 -16.50 12.80 -5.32
CA PRO A 4 -15.77 11.62 -4.89
C PRO A 4 -14.33 12.07 -4.67
N ARG A 5 -14.06 12.65 -3.51
CA ARG A 5 -12.68 12.76 -3.06
C ARG A 5 -12.20 11.32 -2.94
N PRO A 6 -11.21 10.87 -3.73
CA PRO A 6 -10.69 9.52 -3.61
C PRO A 6 -10.27 9.37 -2.16
N VAL A 7 -10.95 8.48 -1.43
CA VAL A 7 -10.60 8.21 -0.04
C VAL A 7 -9.23 7.54 -0.11
N PRO A 8 -8.15 8.20 0.33
CA PRO A 8 -6.78 7.68 0.19
C PRO A 8 -6.62 6.29 0.82
N CYS A 9 -7.49 5.93 1.76
CA CYS A 9 -7.45 4.64 2.44
C CYS A 9 -7.90 3.50 1.52
N LEU A 10 -8.95 3.71 0.72
CA LEU A 10 -9.46 2.68 -0.17
C LEU A 10 -8.44 2.40 -1.27
N SER A 11 -7.85 3.44 -1.86
CA SER A 11 -6.80 3.27 -2.87
C SER A 11 -5.57 2.57 -2.32
N ILE A 12 -5.07 2.88 -1.11
CA ILE A 12 -3.96 2.13 -0.51
C ILE A 12 -4.32 0.65 -0.31
N ILE A 13 -5.53 0.36 0.18
CA ILE A 13 -5.96 -1.01 0.39
C ILE A 13 -6.03 -1.73 -0.96
N THR A 14 -6.65 -1.13 -1.98
CA THR A 14 -6.76 -1.74 -3.31
C THR A 14 -5.40 -1.96 -3.95
N VAL A 15 -4.52 -0.95 -3.94
CA VAL A 15 -3.19 -1.04 -4.55
C VAL A 15 -2.31 -2.03 -3.77
N GLY A 16 -2.34 -2.02 -2.43
CA GLY A 16 -1.60 -3.00 -1.63
C GLY A 16 -2.12 -4.43 -1.78
N SER A 17 -3.42 -4.62 -1.95
CA SER A 17 -3.99 -5.94 -2.29
C SER A 17 -3.60 -6.41 -3.69
N LEU A 18 -3.51 -5.51 -4.67
CA LEU A 18 -3.02 -5.83 -6.02
C LEU A 18 -1.53 -6.19 -6.00
N ASP A 19 -0.72 -5.47 -5.24
CA ASP A 19 0.69 -5.83 -5.02
C ASP A 19 0.82 -7.23 -4.42
N TRP A 20 0.10 -7.50 -3.32
CA TRP A 20 0.06 -8.83 -2.73
C TRP A 20 -0.36 -9.92 -3.73
N LEU A 21 -1.46 -9.71 -4.47
CA LEU A 21 -1.97 -10.68 -5.44
C LEU A 21 -0.96 -10.96 -6.56
N THR A 22 -0.37 -9.90 -7.13
CA THR A 22 0.64 -10.05 -8.19
C THR A 22 1.90 -10.75 -7.68
N THR A 23 2.32 -10.50 -6.44
CA THR A 23 3.45 -11.23 -5.86
C THR A 23 3.12 -12.71 -5.63
N VAL A 24 1.95 -13.02 -5.06
CA VAL A 24 1.53 -14.41 -4.85
C VAL A 24 1.47 -15.17 -6.17
N ILE A 25 0.85 -14.60 -7.21
CA ILE A 25 0.80 -15.21 -8.54
C ILE A 25 2.21 -15.40 -9.12
N GLY A 26 3.06 -14.38 -9.02
CA GLY A 26 4.44 -14.45 -9.49
C GLY A 26 5.22 -15.59 -8.82
N ILE A 27 5.09 -15.75 -7.50
CA ILE A 27 5.77 -16.81 -6.76
C ILE A 27 5.18 -18.18 -7.10
N THR A 28 3.86 -18.35 -7.06
CA THR A 28 3.22 -19.67 -7.21
C THR A 28 3.26 -20.23 -8.62
N TYR A 29 3.11 -19.38 -9.65
CA TYR A 29 3.02 -19.83 -11.05
C TYR A 29 4.31 -19.63 -11.84
N PHE A 30 5.12 -18.63 -11.49
CA PHE A 30 6.31 -18.25 -12.26
C PHE A 30 7.62 -18.42 -11.50
N GLY A 31 7.58 -18.91 -10.24
CA GLY A 31 8.77 -19.06 -9.41
C GLY A 31 9.53 -17.73 -9.25
N ALA A 32 8.82 -16.61 -9.18
CA ALA A 32 9.40 -15.33 -8.85
C ALA A 32 9.91 -15.36 -7.40
N VAL A 33 10.94 -14.56 -7.10
CA VAL A 33 11.48 -14.41 -5.75
C VAL A 33 11.22 -12.97 -5.30
N GLU A 34 10.78 -12.83 -4.07
CA GLU A 34 10.59 -11.51 -3.46
C GLU A 34 11.93 -10.76 -3.37
N GLY A 35 11.96 -9.50 -3.80
CA GLY A 35 13.20 -8.72 -3.87
C GLY A 35 13.70 -8.22 -2.52
N ASN A 36 12.80 -8.08 -1.54
CA ASN A 36 13.17 -7.70 -0.18
C ASN A 36 13.73 -8.93 0.56
N PRO A 37 15.01 -8.94 0.99
CA PRO A 37 15.65 -10.13 1.57
C PRO A 37 14.94 -10.67 2.82
N LEU A 38 14.37 -9.79 3.66
CA LEU A 38 13.61 -10.21 4.85
C LEU A 38 12.30 -10.91 4.47
N MET A 39 11.62 -10.40 3.44
CA MET A 39 10.38 -11.01 2.97
C MET A 39 10.65 -12.23 2.10
N ALA A 40 11.79 -12.29 1.40
CA ALA A 40 12.23 -13.41 0.57
C ALA A 40 12.37 -14.69 1.39
N GLU A 41 13.07 -14.59 2.54
CA GLU A 41 13.20 -15.71 3.48
C GLU A 41 11.83 -16.15 4.02
N LEU A 42 10.92 -15.20 4.24
CA LEU A 42 9.56 -15.53 4.67
C LEU A 42 8.76 -16.23 3.58
N THR A 43 8.86 -15.78 2.32
CA THR A 43 8.18 -16.41 1.18
C THR A 43 8.69 -17.81 0.89
N SER A 44 10.00 -18.06 1.07
CA SER A 44 10.58 -19.39 0.89
C SER A 44 10.18 -20.36 2.00
N ASN A 45 9.98 -19.86 3.23
CA ASN A 45 9.59 -20.69 4.37
C ASN A 45 8.08 -20.94 4.43
N SER A 46 7.25 -19.91 4.18
CA SER A 46 5.80 -20.03 4.17
C SER A 46 5.14 -18.87 3.43
N LEU A 47 4.67 -19.16 2.21
CA LEU A 47 3.89 -18.22 1.39
C LEU A 47 2.61 -17.76 2.10
N PHE A 48 2.04 -18.62 2.95
CA PHE A 48 0.87 -18.29 3.75
C PHE A 48 1.16 -17.21 4.81
N LEU A 49 2.26 -17.35 5.56
CA LEU A 49 2.67 -16.34 6.55
C LEU A 49 2.99 -15.00 5.87
N TYR A 50 3.70 -15.04 4.75
CA TYR A 50 3.95 -13.85 3.94
C TYR A 50 2.65 -13.15 3.52
N SER A 51 1.66 -13.93 3.05
CA SER A 51 0.38 -13.40 2.61
C SER A 51 -0.40 -12.71 3.73
N ILE A 52 -0.45 -13.35 4.90
CA ILE A 52 -1.10 -12.77 6.09
C ILE A 52 -0.43 -11.46 6.48
N ILE A 53 0.90 -11.44 6.57
CA ILE A 53 1.64 -10.26 7.00
C ILE A 53 1.43 -9.12 5.99
N LYS A 54 1.60 -9.39 4.70
CA LYS A 54 1.50 -8.37 3.66
C LYS A 54 0.08 -7.77 3.58
N LEU A 55 -0.96 -8.60 3.68
CA LEU A 55 -2.35 -8.13 3.73
C LEU A 55 -2.66 -7.37 5.03
N LEU A 56 -2.24 -7.89 6.18
CA LEU A 56 -2.49 -7.25 7.47
C LEU A 56 -1.80 -5.89 7.56
N THR A 57 -0.55 -5.79 7.11
CA THR A 57 0.18 -4.52 7.03
C THR A 57 -0.55 -3.54 6.10
N THR A 58 -1.02 -3.98 4.94
CA THR A 58 -1.80 -3.14 4.02
C THR A 58 -3.07 -2.58 4.68
N LEU A 59 -3.81 -3.42 5.40
CA LEU A 59 -5.02 -3.02 6.13
C LEU A 59 -4.70 -2.04 7.26
N ILE A 60 -3.66 -2.29 8.05
CA ILE A 60 -3.22 -1.41 9.14
C ILE A 60 -2.83 -0.04 8.59
N ILE A 61 -2.04 0.01 7.51
CA ILE A 61 -1.61 1.26 6.89
C ILE A 61 -2.84 2.02 6.36
N GLY A 62 -3.73 1.36 5.63
CA GLY A 62 -4.99 1.95 5.16
C GLY A 62 -5.83 2.53 6.30
N PHE A 63 -5.92 1.81 7.42
CA PHE A 63 -6.64 2.25 8.62
C PHE A 63 -5.98 3.44 9.32
N ILE A 64 -4.64 3.49 9.37
CA ILE A 64 -3.89 4.63 9.92
C ILE A 64 -4.18 5.89 9.11
N PHE A 65 -4.12 5.81 7.77
CA PHE A 65 -4.47 6.95 6.92
C PHE A 65 -5.94 7.36 7.10
N TYR A 66 -6.83 6.40 7.33
CA TYR A 66 -8.26 6.68 7.57
C TYR A 66 -8.47 7.46 8.87
N LYS A 67 -7.84 6.99 9.95
CA LYS A 67 -7.85 7.67 11.24
C LYS A 67 -7.23 9.07 11.13
N ALA A 68 -6.11 9.21 10.41
CA ALA A 68 -5.43 10.48 10.21
C ALA A 68 -6.33 11.48 9.47
N GLU A 69 -6.94 11.09 8.35
CA GLU A 69 -7.88 11.94 7.61
C GLU A 69 -9.12 12.30 8.42
N LYS A 70 -9.70 11.33 9.14
CA LYS A 70 -10.86 11.57 10.00
C LYS A 70 -10.54 12.59 11.09
N LEU A 71 -9.38 12.46 11.74
CA LEU A 71 -8.93 13.40 12.77
C LEU A 71 -8.69 14.80 12.18
N LEU A 72 -8.01 14.90 11.04
CA LEU A 72 -7.81 16.16 10.30
C LEU A 72 -9.14 16.80 9.85
N SER A 73 -10.16 16.01 9.54
CA SER A 73 -11.48 16.55 9.13
C SER A 73 -12.28 17.14 10.30
N THR A 74 -12.02 16.66 11.52
CA THR A 74 -12.75 17.02 12.75
C THR A 74 -12.22 18.31 13.38
N ILE A 75 -10.96 18.68 13.13
CA ILE A 75 -10.35 19.90 13.67
C ILE A 75 -11.02 21.15 13.07
N GLN A 76 -11.53 22.03 13.94
CA GLN A 76 -12.17 23.29 13.55
C GLN A 76 -11.14 24.34 13.08
N ASP A 77 -9.99 24.41 13.74
CA ASP A 77 -8.95 25.40 13.41
C ASP A 77 -8.06 24.95 12.24
N LYS A 78 -8.60 25.10 11.03
CA LYS A 78 -7.94 24.71 9.78
C LYS A 78 -6.90 25.72 9.30
N ASN A 79 -6.79 26.89 9.94
CA ASN A 79 -5.91 27.96 9.50
C ASN A 79 -4.54 27.93 10.20
N ASN A 80 -4.43 27.19 11.30
CA ASN A 80 -3.16 26.98 12.01
C ASN A 80 -2.07 26.39 11.08
N ARG A 81 -0.86 26.95 11.17
CA ARG A 81 0.33 26.50 10.42
C ARG A 81 0.63 25.02 10.67
N PHE A 82 0.45 24.55 11.91
CA PHE A 82 0.64 23.14 12.26
C PHE A 82 -0.39 22.24 11.57
N PHE A 83 -1.66 22.65 11.49
CA PHE A 83 -2.68 21.89 10.77
C PHE A 83 -2.35 21.74 9.29
N LYS A 84 -1.92 22.83 8.65
CA LYS A 84 -1.49 22.82 7.24
C LYS A 84 -0.27 21.93 7.02
N LEU A 85 0.71 21.97 7.93
CA LEU A 85 1.89 21.11 7.89
C LEU A 85 1.52 19.63 8.03
N THR A 86 0.75 19.25 9.06
CA THR A 86 0.31 17.86 9.27
C THR A 86 -0.49 17.35 8.08
N ARG A 87 -1.38 18.17 7.51
CA ARG A 87 -2.15 17.81 6.31
C ARG A 87 -1.26 17.60 5.08
N ALA A 88 -0.23 18.44 4.92
CA ALA A 88 0.74 18.28 3.84
C ALA A 88 1.56 17.00 4.01
N VAL A 89 2.07 16.73 5.21
CA VAL A 89 2.82 15.49 5.52
C VAL A 89 1.97 14.26 5.20
N VAL A 90 0.74 14.18 5.72
CA VAL A 90 -0.15 13.05 5.46
C VAL A 90 -0.38 12.83 3.95
N ARG A 91 -0.57 13.91 3.17
CA ARG A 91 -0.72 13.82 1.70
C ARG A 91 0.56 13.38 0.99
N ILE A 92 1.72 13.87 1.41
CA ILE A 92 3.01 13.52 0.82
C ILE A 92 3.30 12.05 1.09
N THR A 93 3.19 11.61 2.34
CA THR A 93 3.42 10.20 2.71
C THR A 93 2.45 9.27 2.01
N TYR A 94 1.18 9.68 1.89
CA TYR A 94 0.17 8.95 1.12
C TYR A 94 0.57 8.79 -0.36
N THR A 95 0.91 9.89 -1.02
CA THR A 95 1.31 9.90 -2.44
C THR A 95 2.55 9.03 -2.65
N PHE A 96 3.54 9.19 -1.79
CA PHE A 96 4.78 8.42 -1.83
C PHE A 96 4.53 6.91 -1.65
N ALA A 97 3.72 6.51 -0.65
CA ALA A 97 3.37 5.12 -0.42
C ALA A 97 2.63 4.52 -1.63
N THR A 98 1.72 5.28 -2.22
CA THR A 98 0.97 4.85 -3.41
C THR A 98 1.90 4.64 -4.61
N ILE A 99 2.83 5.57 -4.86
CA ILE A 99 3.82 5.45 -5.94
C ILE A 99 4.69 4.21 -5.75
N MET A 100 5.20 4.00 -4.54
CA MET A 100 6.02 2.83 -4.23
C MET A 100 5.28 1.51 -4.48
N LEU A 101 4.01 1.42 -4.06
CA LEU A 101 3.20 0.23 -4.32
C LEU A 101 2.92 0.04 -5.83
N VAL A 102 2.66 1.11 -6.57
CA VAL A 102 2.48 1.03 -8.03
C VAL A 102 3.75 0.55 -8.72
N VAL A 103 4.92 1.04 -8.32
CA VAL A 103 6.22 0.56 -8.84
C VAL A 103 6.42 -0.92 -8.53
N ALA A 104 6.07 -1.37 -7.31
CA ALA A 104 6.14 -2.78 -6.94
C ALA A 104 5.23 -3.67 -7.81
N ILE A 105 3.97 -3.25 -8.04
CA ILE A 105 3.04 -3.95 -8.94
C ILE A 105 3.61 -4.03 -10.36
N LEU A 106 4.11 -2.91 -10.90
CA LEU A 106 4.67 -2.88 -12.25
C LEU A 106 5.88 -3.81 -12.37
N ASN A 107 6.74 -3.84 -11.35
CA ASN A 107 7.88 -4.75 -11.30
C ASN A 107 7.42 -6.22 -11.28
N ASN A 108 6.43 -6.56 -10.45
CA ASN A 108 5.87 -7.92 -10.41
C ASN A 108 5.27 -8.34 -11.74
N ILE A 109 4.48 -7.45 -12.39
CA ILE A 109 3.88 -7.70 -13.70
C ILE A 109 4.98 -7.89 -14.75
N PHE A 110 6.00 -7.04 -14.77
CA PHE A 110 7.11 -7.12 -15.72
C PHE A 110 7.83 -8.48 -15.63
N ILE A 111 8.15 -8.93 -14.41
CA ILE A 111 8.78 -10.24 -14.17
C ILE A 111 7.88 -11.38 -14.66
N VAL A 112 6.57 -11.30 -14.41
CA VAL A 112 5.61 -12.28 -14.90
C VAL A 112 5.57 -12.31 -16.42
N THR A 113 5.50 -11.15 -17.09
CA THR A 113 5.47 -11.07 -18.56
C THR A 113 6.74 -11.54 -19.24
N GLN A 114 7.90 -11.48 -18.57
CA GLN A 114 9.15 -12.03 -19.12
C GLN A 114 9.26 -13.56 -19.03
N LYS A 115 8.44 -14.20 -18.18
CA LYS A 115 8.45 -15.66 -17.98
C LYS A 115 7.31 -16.40 -18.69
N ILE A 116 6.40 -15.67 -19.35
CA ILE A 116 5.40 -16.20 -20.29
C ILE A 116 6.04 -16.31 -21.66
#